data_AF-A0A831YCF4-F1
#
_entry.id   AF-A0A831YCF4-F1
#
_cell.length_a   1.000
_cell.length_b   1.000
_cell.length_c   1.000
_cell.angle_alpha   90.00
_cell.angle_beta   90.00
_cell.angle_gamma   90.00
#
_symmetry.space_group_name_H-M   'P 1'
#
loop_
_entity.id
_entity.type
_entity.pdbx_description
1 polymer ?
#
loop_
_entity_poly.entity_id
_entity_poly.type
_entity_poly.pdbx_seq_one_letter_code
_entity_poly.pdbx_strand_id
1 'polypeptide(L)'
;MDRNRIKERLELALRPAEKQPTLEEVLEQVSRHGVLRGPVDWVFPAWMLYVEYATQKIAETFQLSEEEKRQLLHFRETLKQVLLKTWMQTKEKVTILRKADGMYRIEGGRVYAPDGTWIYIGGNVPHLRIHGVTAETYFPDVLRLPLERLELLQLGWRASDEGEKGGRPYMGTTQPWQVFAWTATRYGALRIDTNSVVLTREGASVTIRITARSWRQRWSKAEAIDLAAGHLRRGEWAPVLTMWLGDGDVARKEVLHGNYKIVIATKEPWRLSNSISAGKALVARGKEAFTRLREAVGVYSELLDLLRAHKWIYIKLATDDGFRAAYKLNRKRNIDVLRETYRLNNGEISTEQFSEADIPRKNAVAVAGVVMYLELVSGRGGSLVAKYYTRDLGKALAIAGRLESAGLRPNVKRSGPKYAVYIATADLMRLAEQDGEIRKVIALYLAEKVKNGTPRQKEIAEKILKRNPFFFHTS
;
A
#
# COMPACT_ATOMS: atom_id res chain seq x y z
N MET A 1 -11.57 23.06 4.15
CA MET A 1 -10.70 22.27 5.05
C MET A 1 -10.46 23.10 6.30
N ASP A 2 -10.60 22.52 7.50
CA ASP A 2 -10.48 23.25 8.77
C ASP A 2 -9.00 23.65 9.07
N ARG A 3 -8.79 24.79 9.76
CA ARG A 3 -7.47 25.32 10.16
C ARG A 3 -6.67 24.30 10.97
N ASN A 4 -7.34 23.59 11.88
CA ASN A 4 -6.71 22.54 12.70
C ASN A 4 -6.11 21.42 11.85
N ARG A 5 -6.78 21.02 10.75
CA ARG A 5 -6.27 19.97 9.84
C ARG A 5 -5.03 20.41 9.08
N ILE A 6 -4.83 21.70 8.84
CA ILE A 6 -3.64 22.21 8.15
C ILE A 6 -2.46 22.23 9.11
N LYS A 7 -2.70 22.69 10.34
CA LYS A 7 -1.74 22.64 11.43
C LYS A 7 -1.21 21.22 11.66
N GLU A 8 -2.09 20.23 11.81
CA GLU A 8 -1.71 18.83 11.96
C GLU A 8 -0.80 18.34 10.81
N ARG A 9 -1.12 18.69 9.56
CA ARG A 9 -0.32 18.29 8.40
C ARG A 9 1.05 18.97 8.36
N LEU A 10 1.13 20.24 8.75
CA LEU A 10 2.40 20.97 8.85
C LEU A 10 3.27 20.40 9.97
N GLU A 11 2.68 20.04 11.12
CA GLU A 11 3.38 19.38 12.23
C GLU A 11 3.94 18.02 11.82
N LEU A 12 3.13 17.18 11.15
CA LEU A 12 3.60 15.89 10.62
C LEU A 12 4.73 16.05 9.60
N ALA A 13 4.70 17.11 8.79
CA ALA A 13 5.74 17.39 7.82
C ALA A 13 7.06 17.88 8.48
N LEU A 14 7.00 18.55 9.63
CA LEU A 14 8.16 19.06 10.37
C LEU A 14 8.63 18.16 11.52
N ARG A 15 7.94 17.04 11.78
CA ARG A 15 8.34 16.11 12.83
C ARG A 15 9.82 15.72 12.63
N PRO A 16 10.67 15.79 13.68
CA PRO A 16 12.06 15.37 13.55
C PRO A 16 12.12 13.94 13.01
N ALA A 17 13.00 13.72 12.02
CA ALA A 17 13.32 12.37 11.62
C ALA A 17 14.16 11.73 12.74
N GLU A 18 13.56 10.82 13.51
CA GLU A 18 14.23 10.15 14.63
C GLU A 18 15.46 9.36 14.17
N LYS A 19 15.44 8.87 12.92
CA LYS A 19 16.55 8.21 12.22
C LYS A 19 16.55 8.56 10.74
N GLN A 20 17.73 8.51 10.12
CA GLN A 20 17.86 8.54 8.66
C GLN A 20 17.16 7.30 8.06
N PRO A 21 16.52 7.41 6.89
CA PRO A 21 15.88 6.27 6.24
C PRO A 21 16.90 5.19 5.90
N THR A 22 16.58 3.93 6.21
CA THR A 22 17.35 2.78 5.71
C THR A 22 16.81 2.33 4.36
N LEU A 23 17.64 1.65 3.57
CA LEU A 23 17.21 1.16 2.26
C LEU A 23 16.06 0.15 2.40
N GLU A 24 16.12 -0.72 3.40
CA GLU A 24 15.08 -1.71 3.68
C GLU A 24 13.73 -1.04 3.97
N GLU A 25 13.71 0.02 4.79
CA GLU A 25 12.50 0.77 5.09
C GLU A 25 11.92 1.44 3.84
N VAL A 26 12.77 2.07 3.03
CA VAL A 26 12.37 2.73 1.79
C VAL A 26 11.79 1.72 0.80
N LEU A 27 12.46 0.59 0.58
CA LEU A 27 11.97 -0.46 -0.31
C LEU A 27 10.68 -1.08 0.19
N GLU A 28 10.50 -1.22 1.50
CA GLU A 28 9.25 -1.74 2.07
C GLU A 28 8.09 -0.76 1.84
N GLN A 29 8.32 0.55 2.03
CA GLN A 29 7.32 1.58 1.74
C GLN A 29 6.93 1.59 0.26
N VAL A 30 7.92 1.57 -0.64
CA VAL A 30 7.69 1.50 -2.09
C VAL A 30 6.95 0.21 -2.47
N SER A 31 7.34 -0.95 -1.93
CA SER A 31 6.71 -2.25 -2.21
C SER A 31 5.26 -2.32 -1.72
N ARG A 32 4.98 -1.75 -0.54
CA ARG A 32 3.66 -1.82 0.08
C ARG A 32 2.71 -0.77 -0.45
N HIS A 33 3.17 0.45 -0.64
CA HIS A 33 2.32 1.62 -0.88
C HIS A 33 2.58 2.29 -2.23
N GLY A 34 3.70 1.98 -2.90
CA GLY A 34 4.09 2.60 -4.16
C GLY A 34 4.67 4.01 -4.03
N VAL A 35 4.46 4.66 -2.88
CA VAL A 35 4.80 6.07 -2.60
C VAL A 35 5.66 6.17 -1.36
N LEU A 36 6.45 7.25 -1.28
CA LEU A 36 7.16 7.65 -0.07
C LEU A 36 6.45 8.84 0.56
N ARG A 37 6.18 8.72 1.87
CA ARG A 37 5.52 9.74 2.68
C ARG A 37 6.16 9.76 4.06
N GLY A 38 6.30 10.95 4.62
CA GLY A 38 6.88 11.12 5.96
C GLY A 38 7.25 12.57 6.22
N PRO A 39 7.97 12.84 7.32
CA PRO A 39 8.55 14.15 7.55
C PRO A 39 9.42 14.60 6.37
N VAL A 40 9.52 15.91 6.15
CA VAL A 40 10.31 16.49 5.06
C VAL A 40 11.76 16.02 5.14
N ASP A 41 12.35 16.00 6.33
CA ASP A 41 13.73 15.56 6.55
C ASP A 41 13.93 14.03 6.46
N TRP A 42 12.86 13.25 6.28
CA TRP A 42 12.94 11.81 6.01
C TRP A 42 12.61 11.47 4.55
N VAL A 43 11.54 12.06 4.00
CA VAL A 43 11.01 11.69 2.68
C VAL A 43 11.95 12.05 1.55
N PHE A 44 12.66 13.19 1.62
CA PHE A 44 13.62 13.58 0.59
C PHE A 44 14.88 12.70 0.59
N PRO A 45 15.53 12.43 1.75
CA PRO A 45 16.58 11.43 1.82
C PRO A 45 16.13 10.04 1.35
N ALA A 46 14.92 9.60 1.72
CA ALA A 46 14.36 8.32 1.27
C ALA A 46 14.22 8.24 -0.25
N TRP A 47 13.77 9.32 -0.89
CA TRP A 47 13.72 9.42 -2.36
C TRP A 47 15.10 9.35 -3.00
N MET A 48 16.08 10.07 -2.46
CA MET A 48 17.45 10.04 -2.99
C MET A 48 18.07 8.65 -2.85
N LEU A 49 17.88 8.00 -1.70
CA LEU A 49 18.34 6.61 -1.46
C LEU A 49 17.69 5.62 -2.42
N TYR A 50 16.39 5.76 -2.70
CA TYR A 50 15.72 4.93 -3.71
C TYR A 50 16.28 5.16 -5.12
N VAL A 51 16.58 6.41 -5.49
CA VAL A 51 17.14 6.74 -6.81
C VAL A 51 18.54 6.13 -6.97
N GLU A 52 19.36 6.18 -5.93
CA GLU A 52 20.67 5.51 -5.90
C GLU A 52 20.52 3.99 -6.08
N TYR A 53 19.67 3.37 -5.27
CA TYR A 53 19.37 1.95 -5.37
C TYR A 53 18.90 1.54 -6.78
N ALA A 54 17.91 2.23 -7.32
CA ALA A 54 17.29 1.87 -8.60
C ALA A 54 18.30 2.00 -9.75
N THR A 55 19.07 3.09 -9.80
CA THR A 55 20.07 3.31 -10.85
C THR A 55 21.22 2.30 -10.76
N GLN A 56 21.71 2.01 -9.56
CA GLN A 56 22.72 0.97 -9.34
C GLN A 56 22.20 -0.39 -9.80
N LYS A 57 21.00 -0.79 -9.37
CA LYS A 57 20.43 -2.09 -9.71
C LYS A 57 20.13 -2.22 -11.20
N ILE A 58 19.72 -1.14 -11.88
CA ILE A 58 19.58 -1.13 -13.34
C ILE A 58 20.94 -1.37 -14.00
N ALA A 59 21.99 -0.67 -13.57
CA ALA A 59 23.34 -0.82 -14.14
C ALA A 59 23.95 -2.22 -13.91
N GLU A 60 23.60 -2.87 -12.81
CA GLU A 60 24.03 -4.25 -12.49
C GLU A 60 23.25 -5.32 -13.26
N THR A 61 21.98 -5.06 -13.59
CA THR A 61 21.07 -6.07 -14.16
C THR A 61 21.03 -6.02 -15.69
N PHE A 62 21.01 -4.82 -16.28
CA PHE A 62 20.87 -4.63 -17.72
C PHE A 62 22.25 -4.47 -18.38
N GLN A 63 22.38 -5.02 -19.57
CA GLN A 63 23.60 -4.88 -20.37
C GLN A 63 23.69 -3.48 -20.96
N LEU A 64 24.42 -2.60 -20.29
CA LEU A 64 24.68 -1.21 -20.70
C LEU A 64 26.11 -1.03 -21.17
N SER A 65 26.29 -0.28 -22.25
CA SER A 65 27.61 0.24 -22.64
C SER A 65 28.15 1.22 -21.61
N GLU A 66 29.46 1.52 -21.66
CA GLU A 66 30.06 2.49 -20.75
C GLU A 66 29.44 3.90 -20.89
N GLU A 67 29.04 4.28 -22.10
CA GLU A 67 28.34 5.55 -22.32
C GLU A 67 26.95 5.56 -21.69
N GLU A 68 26.20 4.46 -21.81
CA GLU A 68 24.87 4.36 -21.19
C GLU A 68 24.94 4.31 -19.67
N LYS A 69 25.97 3.68 -19.09
CA LYS A 69 26.24 3.75 -17.66
C LYS A 69 26.53 5.18 -17.22
N ARG A 70 27.34 5.94 -17.98
CA ARG A 70 27.57 7.38 -17.73
C ARG A 70 26.29 8.19 -17.80
N GLN A 71 25.44 7.94 -18.78
CA GLN A 71 24.13 8.60 -18.91
C GLN A 71 23.22 8.30 -17.73
N LEU A 72 23.13 7.03 -17.30
CA LEU A 72 22.32 6.62 -16.15
C LEU A 72 22.86 7.23 -14.84
N LEU A 73 24.18 7.32 -14.70
CA LEU A 73 24.83 7.99 -13.57
C LEU A 73 24.53 9.50 -13.56
N HIS A 74 24.60 10.15 -14.71
CA HIS A 74 24.22 11.56 -14.85
C HIS A 74 22.74 11.80 -14.52
N PHE A 75 21.85 10.90 -14.96
CA PHE A 75 20.43 10.92 -14.58
C PHE A 75 20.24 10.84 -13.07
N ARG A 76 20.95 9.91 -12.39
CA ARG A 76 20.93 9.75 -10.94
C ARG A 76 21.27 11.06 -10.24
N GLU A 77 22.42 11.65 -10.58
CA GLU A 77 22.90 12.88 -9.95
C GLU A 77 21.96 14.05 -10.23
N THR A 78 21.46 14.16 -11.46
CA THR A 78 20.50 15.22 -11.83
C THR A 78 19.22 15.13 -11.01
N LEU A 79 18.64 13.94 -10.86
CA LEU A 79 17.41 13.74 -10.09
C LEU A 79 17.63 14.00 -8.59
N LYS A 80 18.78 13.59 -8.04
CA LYS A 80 19.16 13.92 -6.65
C LYS A 80 19.30 15.42 -6.44
N GLN A 81 19.91 16.15 -7.37
CA GLN A 81 20.03 17.60 -7.29
C GLN A 81 18.66 18.30 -7.35
N VAL A 82 17.74 17.82 -8.21
CA VAL A 82 16.35 18.30 -8.25
C VAL A 82 15.65 18.05 -6.90
N LEU A 83 15.81 16.87 -6.32
CA LEU A 83 15.25 16.52 -5.01
C LEU A 83 15.82 17.40 -3.89
N LEU A 84 17.14 17.65 -3.88
CA LEU A 84 17.81 18.48 -2.88
C LEU A 84 17.31 19.93 -2.91
N LYS A 85 17.23 20.55 -4.10
CA LYS A 85 16.69 21.91 -4.26
C LYS A 85 15.22 21.98 -3.84
N THR A 86 14.45 20.95 -4.16
CA THR A 86 13.05 20.84 -3.74
C THR A 86 12.94 20.71 -2.21
N TRP A 87 13.82 19.93 -1.58
CA TRP A 87 13.86 19.72 -0.14
C TRP A 87 14.06 21.04 0.59
N MET A 88 15.07 21.82 0.19
CA MET A 88 15.36 23.14 0.79
C MET A 88 14.14 24.07 0.73
N GLN A 89 13.54 24.24 -0.46
CA GLN A 89 12.34 25.08 -0.62
C GLN A 89 11.14 24.57 0.19
N THR A 90 10.97 23.24 0.27
CA THR A 90 9.87 22.65 1.03
C THR A 90 10.02 22.92 2.52
N LYS A 91 11.22 22.68 3.05
CA LYS A 91 11.53 22.88 4.47
C LYS A 91 11.34 24.33 4.89
N GLU A 92 11.84 25.26 4.09
CA GLU A 92 11.63 26.70 4.27
C GLU A 92 10.13 27.05 4.31
N LYS A 93 9.38 26.70 3.26
CA LYS A 93 7.95 27.04 3.16
C LYS A 93 7.09 26.42 4.25
N VAL A 94 7.33 25.15 4.60
CA VAL A 94 6.59 24.48 5.68
C VAL A 94 6.90 25.15 7.02
N THR A 95 8.15 25.56 7.27
CA THR A 95 8.56 26.26 8.49
C THR A 95 7.90 27.64 8.61
N ILE A 96 7.91 28.42 7.52
CA ILE A 96 7.25 29.73 7.46
C ILE A 96 5.76 29.58 7.77
N LEU A 97 5.09 28.65 7.10
CA LEU A 97 3.67 28.39 7.34
C LEU A 97 3.45 27.97 8.79
N ARG A 98 4.23 27.02 9.34
CA ARG A 98 4.07 26.59 10.73
C ARG A 98 4.21 27.74 11.73
N LYS A 99 5.16 28.66 11.50
CA LYS A 99 5.37 29.85 12.36
C LYS A 99 4.25 30.87 12.25
N ALA A 100 3.58 30.96 11.10
CA ALA A 100 2.44 31.84 10.87
C ALA A 100 1.12 31.31 11.47
N ASP A 101 1.17 30.28 12.33
CA ASP A 101 -0.01 29.69 12.97
C ASP A 101 -0.80 30.75 13.75
N GLY A 102 -2.10 30.86 13.45
CA GLY A 102 -2.97 31.90 14.00
C GLY A 102 -2.93 33.25 13.28
N MET A 103 -1.93 33.50 12.43
CA MET A 103 -1.77 34.75 11.66
C MET A 103 -2.08 34.58 10.16
N TYR A 104 -2.68 33.46 9.78
CA TYR A 104 -2.95 33.18 8.38
C TYR A 104 -4.06 34.03 7.78
N ARG A 105 -3.85 34.44 6.52
CA ARG A 105 -4.95 34.88 5.64
C ARG A 105 -5.42 33.71 4.79
N ILE A 106 -6.72 33.46 4.74
CA ILE A 106 -7.31 32.39 3.93
C ILE A 106 -8.14 33.04 2.82
N GLU A 107 -7.77 32.81 1.57
CA GLU A 107 -8.43 33.40 0.40
C GLU A 107 -8.27 32.50 -0.82
N GLY A 108 -9.32 32.37 -1.64
CA GLY A 108 -9.24 31.67 -2.94
C GLY A 108 -8.78 30.21 -2.84
N GLY A 109 -9.11 29.52 -1.75
CA GLY A 109 -8.67 28.15 -1.49
C GLY A 109 -7.18 28.03 -1.16
N ARG A 110 -6.54 29.09 -0.70
CA ARG A 110 -5.13 29.13 -0.26
C ARG A 110 -5.03 29.65 1.17
N VAL A 111 -3.98 29.22 1.86
CA VAL A 111 -3.57 29.76 3.16
C VAL A 111 -2.25 30.47 2.97
N TYR A 112 -2.20 31.75 3.34
CA TYR A 112 -1.06 32.63 3.23
C TYR A 112 -0.44 32.90 4.60
N ALA A 113 0.88 32.81 4.67
CA ALA A 113 1.68 33.43 5.71
C ALA A 113 1.87 34.94 5.41
N PRO A 114 2.26 35.75 6.42
CA PRO A 114 2.43 37.20 6.25
C PRO A 114 3.45 37.62 5.18
N ASP A 115 4.45 36.78 4.90
CA ASP A 115 5.47 36.99 3.87
C ASP A 115 4.97 36.69 2.44
N GLY A 116 3.71 36.27 2.30
CA GLY A 116 3.12 35.87 1.02
C GLY A 116 3.34 34.40 0.65
N THR A 117 4.11 33.62 1.43
CA THR A 117 4.22 32.17 1.25
C THR A 117 2.85 31.52 1.43
N TRP A 118 2.46 30.63 0.52
CA TRP A 118 1.13 30.01 0.58
C TRP A 118 1.10 28.52 0.29
N ILE A 119 0.08 27.86 0.81
CA ILE A 119 -0.30 26.48 0.51
C ILE A 119 -1.70 26.43 -0.06
N TYR A 120 -1.90 25.64 -1.13
CA TYR A 120 -3.24 25.43 -1.68
C TYR A 120 -3.99 24.39 -0.85
N ILE A 121 -5.23 24.69 -0.51
CA ILE A 121 -6.13 23.85 0.30
C ILE A 121 -7.50 23.61 -0.36
N GLY A 122 -7.72 24.15 -1.56
CA GLY A 122 -8.98 24.00 -2.30
C GLY A 122 -9.22 22.59 -2.86
N GLY A 123 -8.20 21.72 -2.84
CA GLY A 123 -8.29 20.34 -3.29
C GLY A 123 -8.40 19.32 -2.15
N ASN A 124 -8.48 18.04 -2.50
CA ASN A 124 -8.57 16.94 -1.52
C ASN A 124 -7.35 16.85 -0.59
N VAL A 125 -6.17 17.24 -1.08
CA VAL A 125 -4.91 17.20 -0.35
C VAL A 125 -4.20 18.53 -0.51
N PRO A 126 -3.80 19.22 0.57
CA PRO A 126 -3.03 20.44 0.48
C PRO A 126 -1.71 20.20 -0.24
N HIS A 127 -1.29 21.17 -1.02
CA HIS A 127 0.00 21.11 -1.70
C HIS A 127 0.69 22.46 -1.75
N LEU A 128 2.00 22.40 -1.54
CA LEU A 128 2.94 23.50 -1.64
C LEU A 128 3.41 23.62 -3.07
N ARG A 129 3.53 24.85 -3.56
CA ARG A 129 4.12 25.11 -4.87
C ARG A 129 5.64 25.27 -4.75
N ILE A 130 6.36 24.60 -5.63
CA ILE A 130 7.81 24.66 -5.76
C ILE A 130 8.15 25.43 -7.03
N HIS A 131 9.13 26.33 -6.95
CA HIS A 131 9.44 27.28 -8.02
C HIS A 131 10.85 27.05 -8.56
N GLY A 132 11.01 27.10 -9.88
CA GLY A 132 12.33 27.16 -10.53
C GLY A 132 13.21 25.91 -10.40
N VAL A 133 12.69 24.78 -9.90
CA VAL A 133 13.45 23.53 -9.80
C VAL A 133 13.23 22.69 -11.05
N THR A 134 14.14 22.80 -12.01
CA THR A 134 14.15 22.00 -13.24
C THR A 134 15.57 21.66 -13.68
N ALA A 135 15.74 20.56 -14.40
CA ALA A 135 17.00 20.14 -15.00
C ALA A 135 16.75 19.31 -16.26
N GLU A 136 17.72 19.30 -17.17
CA GLU A 136 17.73 18.41 -18.34
C GLU A 136 18.73 17.26 -18.11
N THR A 137 18.41 16.09 -18.64
CA THR A 137 19.21 14.88 -18.49
C THR A 137 18.90 13.85 -19.58
N TYR A 138 19.55 12.70 -19.55
CA TYR A 138 19.34 11.62 -20.51
C TYR A 138 19.18 10.28 -19.78
N PHE A 139 18.24 9.45 -20.22
CA PHE A 139 18.05 8.09 -19.71
C PHE A 139 18.32 7.09 -20.85
N PRO A 140 19.20 6.09 -20.67
CA PRO A 140 19.54 5.16 -21.75
C PRO A 140 18.38 4.21 -22.08
N ASP A 141 18.43 3.60 -23.27
CA ASP A 141 17.52 2.51 -23.63
C ASP A 141 17.94 1.21 -22.91
N VAL A 142 17.42 1.06 -21.68
CA VAL A 142 17.75 -0.09 -20.82
C VAL A 142 17.02 -1.36 -21.23
N LEU A 143 15.87 -1.26 -21.90
CA LEU A 143 15.00 -2.42 -22.18
C LEU A 143 15.33 -3.09 -23.52
N ARG A 144 15.96 -2.37 -24.46
CA ARG A 144 16.34 -2.89 -25.78
C ARG A 144 15.19 -3.58 -26.52
N LEU A 145 13.97 -3.07 -26.33
CA LEU A 145 12.78 -3.68 -26.92
C LEU A 145 12.67 -3.30 -28.39
N PRO A 146 12.22 -4.23 -29.27
CA PRO A 146 11.77 -3.88 -30.60
C PRO A 146 10.71 -2.77 -30.55
N LEU A 147 10.71 -1.89 -31.55
CA LEU A 147 9.86 -0.70 -31.55
C LEU A 147 8.38 -1.05 -31.42
N GLU A 148 7.93 -2.13 -32.07
CA GLU A 148 6.54 -2.61 -32.02
C GLU A 148 6.14 -2.98 -30.59
N ARG A 149 7.07 -3.61 -29.84
CA ARG A 149 6.80 -3.98 -28.45
C ARG A 149 6.82 -2.79 -27.52
N LEU A 150 7.76 -1.86 -27.74
CA LEU A 150 7.86 -0.62 -27.00
C LEU A 150 6.60 0.23 -27.17
N GLU A 151 6.07 0.32 -28.39
CA GLU A 151 4.87 1.09 -28.71
C GLU A 151 3.63 0.57 -27.95
N LEU A 152 3.49 -0.75 -27.77
CA LEU A 152 2.40 -1.33 -26.98
C LEU A 152 2.47 -0.88 -25.51
N LEU A 153 3.66 -0.85 -24.91
CA LEU A 153 3.85 -0.38 -23.53
C LEU A 153 3.59 1.13 -23.42
N GLN A 154 4.08 1.92 -24.38
CA GLN A 154 3.87 3.36 -24.46
C GLN A 154 2.38 3.70 -24.62
N LEU A 155 1.64 2.95 -25.43
CA LEU A 155 0.21 3.10 -25.65
C LEU A 155 -0.57 2.96 -24.34
N GLY A 156 -0.25 1.94 -23.54
CA GLY A 156 -0.91 1.73 -22.25
C GLY A 156 -0.60 2.81 -21.22
N TRP A 157 0.65 3.30 -21.16
CA TRP A 157 1.00 4.46 -20.35
C TRP A 157 0.21 5.70 -20.78
N ARG A 158 0.08 5.92 -22.10
CA ARG A 158 -0.73 7.01 -22.67
C ARG A 158 -2.19 6.92 -22.27
N ALA A 159 -2.77 5.72 -22.31
CA ALA A 159 -4.13 5.46 -21.88
C ALA A 159 -4.36 5.67 -20.37
N SER A 160 -3.29 5.79 -19.56
CA SER A 160 -3.36 5.85 -18.09
C SER A 160 -2.89 7.18 -17.48
N ASP A 161 -1.71 7.24 -16.83
CA ASP A 161 -1.23 8.44 -16.13
C ASP A 161 -0.49 9.42 -17.04
N GLU A 162 -0.01 8.97 -18.21
CA GLU A 162 0.83 9.81 -19.08
C GLU A 162 0.02 10.98 -19.67
N GLY A 163 0.46 12.18 -19.34
CA GLY A 163 -0.06 13.43 -19.88
C GLY A 163 0.63 13.81 -21.18
N GLU A 164 0.21 14.95 -21.73
CA GLU A 164 0.84 15.59 -22.87
C GLU A 164 1.09 17.05 -22.51
N LYS A 165 2.27 17.56 -22.86
CA LYS A 165 2.65 18.95 -22.63
C LYS A 165 3.50 19.46 -23.80
N GLY A 166 2.92 20.31 -24.64
CA GLY A 166 3.62 20.90 -25.78
C GLY A 166 3.99 19.88 -26.84
N GLY A 167 3.08 18.94 -27.13
CA GLY A 167 3.25 17.84 -28.09
C GLY A 167 4.17 16.71 -27.60
N ARG A 168 4.57 16.71 -26.33
CA ARG A 168 5.53 15.75 -25.76
C ARG A 168 4.88 14.89 -24.67
N PRO A 169 5.21 13.59 -24.58
CA PRO A 169 4.81 12.73 -23.47
C PRO A 169 5.35 13.24 -22.13
N TYR A 170 4.53 13.12 -21.11
CA TYR A 170 4.80 13.67 -19.79
C TYR A 170 4.29 12.74 -18.70
N MET A 171 5.04 12.60 -17.60
CA MET A 171 4.62 11.90 -16.39
C MET A 171 4.75 12.82 -15.18
N GLY A 172 3.73 12.85 -14.33
CA GLY A 172 3.78 13.47 -13.00
C GLY A 172 3.37 12.44 -11.96
N THR A 173 4.27 12.06 -11.06
CA THR A 173 4.02 10.99 -10.10
C THR A 173 4.65 11.26 -8.74
N THR A 174 4.04 10.71 -7.69
CA THR A 174 4.60 10.63 -6.34
C THR A 174 5.21 9.26 -6.04
N GLN A 175 5.29 8.40 -7.05
CA GLN A 175 5.75 7.02 -6.94
C GLN A 175 7.17 6.88 -7.52
N PRO A 176 8.19 6.55 -6.70
CA PRO A 176 9.56 6.44 -7.18
C PRO A 176 9.75 5.40 -8.28
N TRP A 177 9.14 4.22 -8.15
CA TRP A 177 9.25 3.16 -9.16
C TRP A 177 8.65 3.58 -10.52
N GLN A 178 7.60 4.40 -10.52
CA GLN A 178 6.91 4.82 -11.74
C GLN A 178 7.76 5.80 -12.56
N VAL A 179 8.63 6.59 -11.91
CA VAL A 179 9.64 7.42 -12.60
C VAL A 179 10.47 6.54 -13.53
N PHE A 180 11.12 5.51 -12.99
CA PHE A 180 12.00 4.62 -13.75
C PHE A 180 11.25 3.75 -14.76
N ALA A 181 10.11 3.19 -14.36
CA ALA A 181 9.31 2.32 -15.22
C ALA A 181 8.80 3.08 -16.45
N TRP A 182 8.33 4.32 -16.27
CA TRP A 182 7.89 5.15 -17.39
C TRP A 182 9.08 5.63 -18.24
N THR A 183 10.17 6.13 -17.65
CA THR A 183 11.34 6.60 -18.41
C THR A 183 11.99 5.49 -19.24
N ALA A 184 11.96 4.23 -18.78
CA ALA A 184 12.44 3.10 -19.57
C ALA A 184 11.62 2.89 -20.86
N THR A 185 10.33 3.24 -20.87
CA THR A 185 9.49 3.21 -22.09
C THR A 185 9.55 4.51 -22.90
N ARG A 186 10.12 5.58 -22.34
CA ARG A 186 10.25 6.92 -22.93
C ARG A 186 11.69 7.42 -22.80
N TYR A 187 12.65 6.55 -23.11
CA TYR A 187 14.08 6.80 -22.91
C TYR A 187 14.59 7.96 -23.79
N GLY A 188 15.82 8.38 -23.57
CA GLY A 188 16.45 9.46 -24.30
C GLY A 188 16.52 10.75 -23.48
N ALA A 189 16.44 11.90 -24.15
CA ALA A 189 16.52 13.21 -23.52
C ALA A 189 15.25 13.49 -22.70
N LEU A 190 15.44 13.92 -21.46
CA LEU A 190 14.41 14.19 -20.47
C LEU A 190 14.56 15.60 -19.90
N ARG A 191 13.44 16.24 -19.58
CA ARG A 191 13.41 17.38 -18.66
C ARG A 191 12.69 16.95 -17.39
N ILE A 192 13.38 17.07 -16.25
CA ILE A 192 12.83 16.78 -14.93
C ILE A 192 12.51 18.12 -14.24
N ASP A 193 11.36 18.21 -13.59
CA ASP A 193 11.03 19.32 -12.69
C ASP A 193 10.26 18.85 -11.46
N THR A 194 10.20 19.70 -10.44
CA THR A 194 9.31 19.53 -9.30
C THR A 194 8.49 20.79 -9.15
N ASN A 195 7.17 20.69 -9.29
CA ASN A 195 6.28 21.84 -9.21
C ASN A 195 5.46 21.87 -7.90
N SER A 196 5.39 20.76 -7.18
CA SER A 196 4.61 20.68 -5.95
C SER A 196 5.03 19.58 -4.98
N VAL A 197 4.82 19.83 -3.70
CA VAL A 197 4.89 18.84 -2.62
C VAL A 197 3.53 18.75 -1.95
N VAL A 198 3.04 17.53 -1.76
CA VAL A 198 1.72 17.25 -1.19
C VAL A 198 1.86 16.99 0.31
N LEU A 199 1.03 17.62 1.14
CA LEU A 199 0.98 17.37 2.57
C LEU A 199 -0.16 16.41 2.90
N THR A 200 0.19 15.16 3.18
CA THR A 200 -0.74 14.07 3.48
C THR A 200 -0.99 13.94 4.99
N ARG A 201 -1.82 12.97 5.39
CA ARG A 201 -1.99 12.60 6.82
C ARG A 201 -0.82 11.79 7.38
N GLU A 202 0.16 11.45 6.54
CA GLU A 202 1.36 10.68 6.89
C GLU A 202 2.63 11.54 6.70
N GLY A 203 2.48 12.86 6.54
CA GLY A 203 3.57 13.79 6.24
C GLY A 203 3.62 14.23 4.76
N ALA A 204 4.76 14.76 4.33
CA ALA A 204 5.00 15.24 2.99
C ALA A 204 5.20 14.10 1.97
N SER A 205 4.86 14.36 0.71
CA SER A 205 5.12 13.49 -0.44
C SER A 205 5.46 14.33 -1.67
N VAL A 206 6.54 13.96 -2.37
CA VAL A 206 7.10 14.75 -3.46
C VAL A 206 6.51 14.33 -4.79
N THR A 207 6.08 15.29 -5.62
CA THR A 207 5.65 15.01 -7.00
C THR A 207 6.79 15.29 -7.95
N ILE A 208 7.34 14.24 -8.57
CA ILE A 208 8.33 14.35 -9.64
C ILE A 208 7.62 14.41 -10.97
N ARG A 209 8.14 15.28 -11.83
CA ARG A 209 7.62 15.52 -13.15
C ARG A 209 8.71 15.31 -14.19
N ILE A 210 8.38 14.58 -15.25
CA ILE A 210 9.33 14.24 -16.30
C ILE A 210 8.66 14.44 -17.66
N THR A 211 9.31 15.19 -18.55
CA THR A 211 8.91 15.36 -19.95
C THR A 211 9.89 14.63 -20.86
N ALA A 212 9.41 13.74 -21.71
CA ALA A 212 10.24 13.00 -22.66
C ALA A 212 10.48 13.83 -23.92
N ARG A 213 11.68 14.41 -24.06
CA ARG A 213 12.03 15.35 -25.14
C ARG A 213 12.36 14.63 -26.44
N SER A 214 12.89 13.41 -26.38
CA SER A 214 13.17 12.58 -27.56
C SER A 214 11.90 12.04 -28.25
N TRP A 215 10.75 12.04 -27.59
CA TRP A 215 9.51 11.44 -28.11
C TRP A 215 8.46 12.49 -28.44
N ARG A 216 7.67 12.29 -29.49
CA ARG A 216 6.46 13.09 -29.77
C ARG A 216 5.23 12.30 -29.35
N GLN A 217 4.22 13.00 -28.82
CA GLN A 217 2.96 12.35 -28.49
C GLN A 217 2.21 11.99 -29.78
N ARG A 218 1.83 10.72 -29.92
CA ARG A 218 1.19 10.19 -31.14
C ARG A 218 -0.32 10.07 -31.01
N TRP A 219 -0.80 9.82 -29.79
CA TRP A 219 -2.20 9.48 -29.55
C TRP A 219 -2.87 10.50 -28.64
N SER A 220 -4.13 10.81 -28.93
CA SER A 220 -4.98 11.44 -27.93
C SER A 220 -5.24 10.48 -26.75
N LYS A 221 -5.71 11.00 -25.61
CA LYS A 221 -6.01 10.15 -24.44
C LYS A 221 -7.09 9.12 -24.77
N ALA A 222 -8.17 9.57 -25.42
CA ALA A 222 -9.30 8.72 -25.78
C ALA A 222 -8.92 7.67 -26.81
N GLU A 223 -8.18 8.06 -27.85
CA GLU A 223 -7.66 7.15 -28.87
C GLU A 223 -6.77 6.06 -28.26
N ALA A 224 -5.89 6.43 -27.32
CA ALA A 224 -5.03 5.44 -26.66
C ALA A 224 -5.84 4.41 -25.86
N ILE A 225 -6.94 4.82 -25.21
CA ILE A 225 -7.85 3.92 -24.50
C ILE A 225 -8.55 2.99 -25.50
N ASP A 226 -9.07 3.52 -26.60
CA ASP A 226 -9.77 2.74 -27.62
C ASP A 226 -8.84 1.71 -28.29
N LEU A 227 -7.60 2.11 -28.60
CA LEU A 227 -6.57 1.22 -29.15
C LEU A 227 -6.17 0.14 -28.14
N ALA A 228 -5.94 0.49 -26.86
CA ALA A 228 -5.64 -0.48 -25.82
C ALA A 228 -6.76 -1.53 -25.66
N ALA A 229 -8.03 -1.08 -25.67
CA ALA A 229 -9.19 -1.96 -25.65
C ALA A 229 -9.26 -2.85 -26.92
N GLY A 230 -8.91 -2.30 -28.09
CA GLY A 230 -8.81 -3.05 -29.35
C GLY A 230 -7.75 -4.14 -29.32
N HIS A 231 -6.57 -3.86 -28.79
CA HIS A 231 -5.50 -4.85 -28.60
C HIS A 231 -5.92 -5.96 -27.63
N LEU A 232 -6.57 -5.60 -26.51
CA LEU A 232 -7.09 -6.56 -25.55
C LEU A 232 -8.07 -7.54 -26.19
N ARG A 233 -9.00 -7.06 -27.02
CA ARG A 233 -9.97 -7.92 -27.76
C ARG A 233 -9.29 -8.91 -28.70
N ARG A 234 -8.10 -8.59 -29.20
CA ARG A 234 -7.26 -9.47 -30.03
C ARG A 234 -6.31 -10.36 -29.22
N GLY A 235 -6.37 -10.30 -27.89
CA GLY A 235 -5.51 -11.09 -27.01
C GLY A 235 -4.12 -10.50 -26.76
N GLU A 236 -3.86 -9.24 -27.14
CA GLU A 236 -2.62 -8.54 -26.79
C GLU A 236 -2.81 -7.74 -25.49
N TRP A 237 -2.07 -8.11 -24.44
CA TRP A 237 -2.25 -7.59 -23.08
C TRP A 237 -1.24 -6.52 -22.68
N ALA A 238 -0.17 -6.28 -23.46
CA ALA A 238 0.87 -5.31 -23.10
C ALA A 238 0.35 -3.87 -22.89
N PRO A 239 -0.57 -3.32 -23.70
CA PRO A 239 -1.15 -2.00 -23.42
C PRO A 239 -1.97 -1.99 -22.13
N VAL A 240 -2.72 -3.05 -21.85
CA VAL A 240 -3.51 -3.15 -20.62
C VAL A 240 -2.62 -3.28 -19.39
N LEU A 241 -1.47 -3.93 -19.51
CA LEU A 241 -0.48 -4.05 -18.45
C LEU A 241 0.00 -2.68 -17.99
N THR A 242 0.53 -1.83 -18.88
CA THR A 242 1.02 -0.50 -18.46
C THR A 242 -0.12 0.44 -18.09
N MET A 243 -1.29 0.31 -18.72
CA MET A 243 -2.48 1.04 -18.31
C MET A 243 -2.89 0.68 -16.87
N TRP A 244 -2.81 -0.60 -16.49
CA TRP A 244 -3.09 -1.04 -15.13
C TRP A 244 -1.96 -0.66 -14.15
N LEU A 245 -0.70 -0.66 -14.58
CA LEU A 245 0.41 -0.15 -13.76
C LEU A 245 0.23 1.34 -13.40
N GLY A 246 -0.33 2.18 -14.27
CA GLY A 246 -0.65 3.56 -13.93
C GLY A 246 -1.95 3.72 -13.12
N ASP A 247 -3.08 3.24 -13.64
CA ASP A 247 -4.42 3.52 -13.09
C ASP A 247 -5.16 2.31 -12.49
N GLY A 248 -4.50 1.15 -12.43
CA GLY A 248 -5.06 -0.06 -11.83
C GLY A 248 -5.41 0.11 -10.35
N ASP A 249 -6.59 -0.36 -9.97
CA ASP A 249 -7.05 -0.42 -8.58
C ASP A 249 -6.46 -1.64 -7.87
N VAL A 250 -5.84 -1.42 -6.72
CA VAL A 250 -5.05 -2.41 -5.99
C VAL A 250 -5.80 -2.85 -4.72
N ALA A 251 -6.68 -3.84 -4.87
CA ALA A 251 -7.43 -4.41 -3.74
C ALA A 251 -6.67 -5.55 -3.06
N ARG A 252 -5.57 -5.28 -2.30
CA ARG A 252 -4.61 -6.34 -1.88
C ARG A 252 -5.26 -7.42 -1.03
N LYS A 253 -6.23 -7.02 -0.22
CA LYS A 253 -7.03 -7.97 0.56
C LYS A 253 -7.80 -8.93 -0.35
N GLU A 254 -8.39 -8.49 -1.46
CA GLU A 254 -9.18 -9.36 -2.35
C GLU A 254 -8.31 -10.48 -2.96
N VAL A 255 -7.17 -10.13 -3.55
CA VAL A 255 -6.24 -11.13 -4.15
C VAL A 255 -5.71 -12.11 -3.11
N LEU A 256 -5.41 -11.66 -1.89
CA LEU A 256 -4.97 -12.56 -0.82
C LEU A 256 -6.06 -13.55 -0.38
N HIS A 257 -7.34 -13.23 -0.60
CA HIS A 257 -8.49 -14.11 -0.32
C HIS A 257 -9.02 -14.82 -1.58
N GLY A 258 -8.28 -14.77 -2.69
CA GLY A 258 -8.62 -15.48 -3.93
C GLY A 258 -9.75 -14.82 -4.74
N ASN A 259 -10.02 -13.54 -4.50
CA ASN A 259 -10.91 -12.74 -5.34
C ASN A 259 -10.06 -11.89 -6.31
N TYR A 260 -10.05 -12.29 -7.58
CA TYR A 260 -9.16 -11.75 -8.61
C TYR A 260 -9.95 -10.89 -9.60
N LYS A 261 -9.68 -9.59 -9.61
CA LYS A 261 -10.29 -8.61 -10.54
C LYS A 261 -9.23 -7.64 -11.03
N ILE A 262 -9.21 -7.38 -12.34
CA ILE A 262 -8.43 -6.32 -12.95
C ILE A 262 -9.38 -5.15 -13.16
N VAL A 263 -9.19 -4.10 -12.36
CA VAL A 263 -9.99 -2.87 -12.40
C VAL A 263 -9.05 -1.72 -12.73
N ILE A 264 -9.46 -0.84 -13.65
CA ILE A 264 -8.71 0.34 -14.04
C ILE A 264 -9.58 1.58 -13.80
N ALA A 265 -9.03 2.59 -13.15
CA ALA A 265 -9.65 3.88 -12.99
C ALA A 265 -9.55 4.67 -14.30
N THR A 266 -10.66 5.21 -14.80
CA THR A 266 -10.69 6.02 -16.02
C THR A 266 -11.93 6.87 -16.04
N LYS A 267 -11.85 8.06 -16.66
CA LYS A 267 -13.01 8.97 -16.79
C LYS A 267 -14.10 8.39 -17.68
N GLU A 268 -13.73 7.56 -18.65
CA GLU A 268 -14.63 6.98 -19.66
C GLU A 268 -14.57 5.45 -19.60
N PRO A 269 -15.07 4.81 -18.52
CA PRO A 269 -14.93 3.37 -18.31
C PRO A 269 -15.54 2.52 -19.43
N TRP A 270 -16.62 3.01 -20.06
CA TRP A 270 -17.32 2.34 -21.16
C TRP A 270 -16.47 2.14 -22.42
N ARG A 271 -15.42 2.94 -22.63
CA ARG A 271 -14.48 2.75 -23.76
C ARG A 271 -13.61 1.50 -23.58
N LEU A 272 -13.30 1.18 -22.32
CA LEU A 272 -12.41 0.07 -21.98
C LEU A 272 -13.17 -1.24 -21.76
N SER A 273 -14.23 -1.22 -20.95
CA SER A 273 -15.03 -2.40 -20.60
C SER A 273 -16.32 -2.01 -19.85
N ASN A 274 -17.02 -3.00 -19.28
CA ASN A 274 -18.18 -2.74 -18.44
C ASN A 274 -17.82 -1.86 -17.24
N SER A 275 -18.58 -0.78 -17.07
CA SER A 275 -18.50 0.10 -15.89
C SER A 275 -19.02 -0.65 -14.67
N ILE A 276 -18.22 -0.71 -13.60
CA ILE A 276 -18.65 -1.26 -12.30
C ILE A 276 -19.03 -0.18 -11.29
N SER A 277 -18.58 1.05 -11.52
CA SER A 277 -18.91 2.24 -10.74
C SER A 277 -18.46 3.48 -11.52
N ALA A 278 -18.92 4.66 -11.09
CA ALA A 278 -18.41 5.93 -11.64
C ALA A 278 -16.88 5.94 -11.64
N GLY A 279 -16.29 6.10 -12.84
CA GLY A 279 -14.85 6.20 -13.03
C GLY A 279 -14.04 4.89 -12.93
N LYS A 280 -14.67 3.70 -12.94
CA LYS A 280 -13.96 2.41 -12.88
C LYS A 280 -14.47 1.40 -13.88
N ALA A 281 -13.54 0.81 -14.61
CA ALA A 281 -13.78 -0.23 -15.61
C ALA A 281 -13.29 -1.59 -15.08
N LEU A 282 -14.14 -2.61 -15.14
CA LEU A 282 -13.75 -3.99 -14.83
C LEU A 282 -13.29 -4.69 -16.11
N VAL A 283 -11.98 -4.76 -16.28
CA VAL A 283 -11.34 -5.25 -17.50
C VAL A 283 -11.43 -6.77 -17.59
N ALA A 284 -11.14 -7.48 -16.49
CA ALA A 284 -11.17 -8.94 -16.46
C ALA A 284 -11.29 -9.49 -15.03
N ARG A 285 -11.63 -10.78 -14.92
CA ARG A 285 -11.73 -11.53 -13.66
C ARG A 285 -10.93 -12.83 -13.74
N GLY A 286 -10.60 -13.38 -12.57
CA GLY A 286 -9.96 -14.69 -12.45
C GLY A 286 -8.44 -14.64 -12.43
N LYS A 287 -7.83 -15.73 -11.98
CA LYS A 287 -6.36 -15.87 -11.89
C LYS A 287 -5.71 -15.81 -13.28
N GLU A 288 -6.36 -16.38 -14.29
CA GLU A 288 -5.88 -16.39 -15.68
C GLU A 288 -5.63 -15.00 -16.23
N ALA A 289 -6.48 -14.02 -15.92
CA ALA A 289 -6.28 -12.64 -16.40
C ALA A 289 -5.00 -12.02 -15.84
N PHE A 290 -4.64 -12.32 -14.58
CA PHE A 290 -3.36 -11.89 -14.00
C PHE A 290 -2.19 -12.67 -14.62
N THR A 291 -2.37 -13.94 -14.96
CA THR A 291 -1.37 -14.73 -15.69
C THR A 291 -1.08 -14.10 -17.06
N ARG A 292 -2.10 -13.73 -17.82
CA ARG A 292 -1.93 -13.05 -19.11
C ARG A 292 -1.21 -11.69 -18.99
N LEU A 293 -1.50 -10.90 -17.95
CA LEU A 293 -0.73 -9.69 -17.64
C LEU A 293 0.75 -10.00 -17.34
N ARG A 294 1.00 -11.08 -16.60
CA ARG A 294 2.36 -11.52 -16.25
C ARG A 294 3.12 -12.03 -17.47
N GLU A 295 2.47 -12.74 -18.39
CA GLU A 295 3.09 -13.22 -19.63
C GLU A 295 3.40 -12.06 -20.60
N ALA A 296 2.54 -11.05 -20.64
CA ALA A 296 2.72 -9.89 -21.52
C ALA A 296 3.79 -8.88 -21.06
N VAL A 297 4.44 -9.09 -19.92
CA VAL A 297 5.45 -8.14 -19.42
C VAL A 297 6.78 -8.23 -20.18
N GLY A 298 7.22 -9.44 -20.57
CA GLY A 298 8.55 -9.67 -21.14
C GLY A 298 9.70 -9.15 -20.25
N VAL A 299 10.78 -8.66 -20.86
CA VAL A 299 11.96 -8.07 -20.17
C VAL A 299 11.60 -6.97 -19.17
N TYR A 300 10.47 -6.29 -19.38
CA TYR A 300 9.99 -5.25 -18.47
C TYR A 300 9.70 -5.79 -17.06
N SER A 301 9.48 -7.10 -16.84
CA SER A 301 9.31 -7.64 -15.49
C SER A 301 10.57 -7.54 -14.65
N GLU A 302 11.74 -7.69 -15.25
CA GLU A 302 13.01 -7.60 -14.53
C GLU A 302 13.20 -6.19 -13.98
N LEU A 303 12.85 -5.18 -14.79
CA LEU A 303 12.81 -3.79 -14.34
C LEU A 303 11.78 -3.61 -13.21
N LEU A 304 10.56 -4.11 -13.35
CA LEU A 304 9.52 -3.94 -12.33
C LEU A 304 9.85 -4.67 -11.02
N ASP A 305 10.54 -5.81 -11.09
CA ASP A 305 11.01 -6.58 -9.93
C ASP A 305 12.11 -5.83 -9.18
N LEU A 306 13.12 -5.30 -9.88
CA LEU A 306 14.19 -4.51 -9.25
C LEU A 306 13.64 -3.22 -8.63
N LEU A 307 12.68 -2.56 -9.30
CA LEU A 307 12.07 -1.34 -8.81
C LEU A 307 11.13 -1.56 -7.63
N ARG A 308 10.85 -2.82 -7.25
CA ARG A 308 9.89 -3.16 -6.20
C ARG A 308 8.52 -2.52 -6.44
N ALA A 309 8.08 -2.48 -7.71
CA ALA A 309 6.84 -1.82 -8.09
C ALA A 309 5.63 -2.45 -7.39
N HIS A 310 4.94 -1.69 -6.53
CA HIS A 310 3.88 -2.23 -5.68
C HIS A 310 2.72 -2.91 -6.45
N LYS A 311 2.44 -2.42 -7.65
CA LYS A 311 1.44 -2.99 -8.56
C LYS A 311 1.94 -4.26 -9.24
N TRP A 312 3.21 -4.32 -9.60
CA TRP A 312 3.81 -5.55 -10.11
C TRP A 312 3.81 -6.66 -9.05
N ILE A 313 4.16 -6.32 -7.80
CA ILE A 313 4.05 -7.25 -6.65
C ILE A 313 2.64 -7.82 -6.53
N TYR A 314 1.62 -7.01 -6.81
CA TYR A 314 0.23 -7.46 -6.76
C TYR A 314 -0.11 -8.49 -7.85
N ILE A 315 0.43 -8.32 -9.08
CA ILE A 315 0.33 -9.34 -10.14
C ILE A 315 1.03 -10.62 -9.70
N LYS A 316 2.22 -10.53 -9.08
CA LYS A 316 2.94 -11.69 -8.53
C LYS A 316 2.14 -12.39 -7.44
N LEU A 317 1.52 -11.65 -6.51
CA LEU A 317 0.63 -12.21 -5.49
C LEU A 317 -0.56 -12.94 -6.09
N ALA A 318 -1.05 -12.52 -7.26
CA ALA A 318 -2.16 -13.20 -7.91
C ALA A 318 -1.74 -14.49 -8.62
N THR A 319 -0.52 -14.54 -9.15
CA THR A 319 -0.05 -15.59 -10.07
C THR A 319 0.86 -16.62 -9.42
N ASP A 320 1.61 -16.27 -8.38
CA ASP A 320 2.58 -17.12 -7.70
C ASP A 320 2.10 -17.47 -6.29
N ASP A 321 1.73 -18.75 -6.11
CA ASP A 321 1.18 -19.24 -4.86
C ASP A 321 2.23 -19.33 -3.75
N GLY A 322 3.50 -19.64 -4.10
CA GLY A 322 4.61 -19.67 -3.16
C GLY A 322 4.98 -18.27 -2.68
N PHE A 323 5.12 -17.32 -3.60
CA PHE A 323 5.32 -15.91 -3.29
C PHE A 323 4.16 -15.35 -2.44
N ARG A 324 2.92 -15.68 -2.78
CA ARG A 324 1.75 -15.29 -1.99
C ARG A 324 1.77 -15.89 -0.58
N ALA A 325 2.17 -17.15 -0.42
CA ALA A 325 2.29 -17.78 0.89
C ALA A 325 3.39 -17.12 1.74
N ALA A 326 4.58 -16.93 1.18
CA ALA A 326 5.69 -16.23 1.82
C ALA A 326 5.32 -14.79 2.21
N TYR A 327 4.64 -14.06 1.32
CA TYR A 327 4.17 -12.70 1.60
C TYR A 327 3.16 -12.66 2.75
N LYS A 328 2.27 -13.67 2.87
CA LYS A 328 1.34 -13.78 4.00
C LYS A 328 2.07 -14.04 5.32
N LEU A 329 3.15 -14.81 5.30
CA LEU A 329 3.97 -15.14 6.48
C LEU A 329 4.77 -13.92 6.95
N ASN A 330 5.38 -13.18 6.02
CA ASN A 330 6.23 -12.01 6.32
C ASN A 330 5.43 -10.74 6.64
N ARG A 331 4.10 -10.80 6.57
CA ARG A 331 3.28 -9.62 6.88
C ARG A 331 3.28 -9.38 8.38
N LYS A 332 3.82 -8.22 8.77
CA LYS A 332 3.72 -7.69 10.13
C LYS A 332 2.29 -7.80 10.63
N ARG A 333 2.10 -8.39 11.82
CA ARG A 333 0.75 -8.61 12.34
C ARG A 333 0.18 -7.26 12.75
N ASN A 334 -1.14 -7.12 12.69
CA ASN A 334 -1.80 -5.87 13.08
C ASN A 334 -1.47 -5.49 14.53
N ILE A 335 -1.29 -6.48 15.41
CA ILE A 335 -0.84 -6.29 16.78
C ILE A 335 0.55 -5.61 16.84
N ASP A 336 1.49 -5.99 15.98
CA ASP A 336 2.84 -5.41 15.96
C ASP A 336 2.80 -3.95 15.49
N VAL A 337 1.98 -3.65 14.48
CA VAL A 337 1.74 -2.26 14.02
C VAL A 337 1.12 -1.41 15.14
N LEU A 338 0.17 -1.96 15.89
CA LEU A 338 -0.43 -1.30 17.04
C LEU A 338 0.59 -1.08 18.17
N ARG A 339 1.48 -2.04 18.43
CA ARG A 339 2.56 -1.91 19.43
C ARG A 339 3.50 -0.77 19.08
N GLU A 340 3.92 -0.66 17.83
CA GLU A 340 4.78 0.44 17.38
C GLU A 340 4.10 1.78 17.50
N THR A 341 2.85 1.88 17.03
CA THR A 341 2.07 3.11 17.13
C THR A 341 1.85 3.51 18.59
N TYR A 342 1.65 2.54 19.49
CA TYR A 342 1.50 2.79 20.91
C TYR A 342 2.81 3.28 21.56
N ARG A 343 3.94 2.59 21.30
CA ARG A 343 5.28 2.97 21.80
C ARG A 343 5.72 4.36 21.35
N LEU A 344 5.36 4.76 20.12
CA LEU A 344 5.66 6.09 19.60
C LEU A 344 4.87 7.21 20.28
N ASN A 345 3.74 6.88 20.92
CA ASN A 345 2.85 7.86 21.54
C ASN A 345 2.95 7.89 23.06
N ASN A 346 3.21 6.73 23.69
CA ASN A 346 3.26 6.57 25.14
C ASN A 346 4.44 5.65 25.52
N GLY A 347 5.21 6.04 26.54
CA GLY A 347 6.28 5.23 27.11
C GLY A 347 5.82 3.83 27.56
N GLU A 348 6.80 2.97 27.85
CA GLU A 348 6.73 1.52 28.09
C GLU A 348 5.38 0.91 28.52
N ILE A 349 5.10 -0.30 28.01
CA ILE A 349 3.90 -1.08 28.32
C ILE A 349 3.96 -1.46 29.80
N SER A 350 3.07 -0.90 30.61
CA SER A 350 2.96 -1.23 32.03
C SER A 350 2.50 -2.67 32.25
N THR A 351 3.16 -3.35 33.18
CA THR A 351 2.81 -4.70 33.63
C THR A 351 1.65 -4.62 34.63
N GLU A 352 0.42 -4.40 34.15
CA GLU A 352 -0.75 -4.40 35.03
C GLU A 352 -1.10 -5.80 35.55
N GLN A 353 -1.32 -5.91 36.86
CA GLN A 353 -1.86 -7.12 37.50
C GLN A 353 -3.37 -7.22 37.21
N PHE A 354 -3.80 -8.33 36.62
CA PHE A 354 -5.20 -8.57 36.31
C PHE A 354 -5.90 -9.22 37.52
N SER A 355 -6.83 -8.51 38.16
CA SER A 355 -7.70 -9.11 39.17
C SER A 355 -8.77 -9.99 38.51
N GLU A 356 -8.90 -11.18 39.07
CA GLU A 356 -9.85 -12.22 38.69
C GLU A 356 -11.20 -11.94 39.36
N ALA A 357 -12.21 -11.51 38.61
CA ALA A 357 -13.62 -11.66 38.97
C ALA A 357 -14.51 -11.18 37.82
N ASP A 358 -14.95 -12.10 36.96
CA ASP A 358 -16.20 -11.93 36.22
C ASP A 358 -16.84 -13.31 36.09
N ILE A 359 -18.02 -13.46 36.72
CA ILE A 359 -18.81 -14.69 36.78
C ILE A 359 -18.98 -15.27 35.36
N PRO A 360 -18.74 -16.58 35.12
CA PRO A 360 -18.76 -17.14 33.78
C PRO A 360 -20.15 -17.04 33.15
N ARG A 361 -20.31 -16.17 32.15
CA ARG A 361 -21.45 -16.24 31.21
C ARG A 361 -21.32 -17.55 30.42
N LYS A 362 -22.45 -18.18 30.04
CA LYS A 362 -22.55 -19.47 29.32
C LYS A 362 -21.70 -19.65 28.04
N ASN A 363 -21.01 -18.61 27.56
CA ASN A 363 -20.19 -18.61 26.34
C ASN A 363 -18.74 -18.13 26.59
N ALA A 364 -18.26 -18.18 27.84
CA ALA A 364 -16.92 -17.73 28.21
C ALA A 364 -15.97 -18.92 28.42
N VAL A 365 -14.71 -18.74 28.01
CA VAL A 365 -13.59 -19.67 28.22
C VAL A 365 -12.45 -18.91 28.89
N ALA A 366 -11.86 -19.48 29.94
CA ALA A 366 -10.66 -18.92 30.55
C ALA A 366 -9.43 -19.45 29.79
N VAL A 367 -8.62 -18.54 29.24
CA VAL A 367 -7.41 -18.89 28.50
C VAL A 367 -6.24 -18.12 29.09
N ALA A 368 -5.26 -18.84 29.64
CA ALA A 368 -4.11 -18.27 30.35
C ALA A 368 -4.51 -17.26 31.45
N GLY A 369 -5.63 -17.51 32.15
CA GLY A 369 -6.19 -16.62 33.17
C GLY A 369 -6.88 -15.36 32.63
N VAL A 370 -7.24 -15.34 31.34
CA VAL A 370 -8.04 -14.29 30.71
C VAL A 370 -9.39 -14.87 30.31
N VAL A 371 -10.48 -14.30 30.81
CA VAL A 371 -11.84 -14.69 30.42
C VAL A 371 -12.14 -14.14 29.02
N MET A 372 -12.37 -15.03 28.05
CA MET A 372 -12.65 -14.69 26.65
C MET A 372 -13.99 -15.27 26.21
N TYR A 373 -14.70 -14.61 25.31
CA TYR A 373 -16.00 -15.05 24.82
C TYR A 373 -15.89 -15.79 23.48
N LEU A 374 -16.52 -16.96 23.39
CA LEU A 374 -16.59 -17.78 22.19
C LEU A 374 -17.56 -17.18 21.16
N GLU A 375 -17.11 -17.08 19.92
CA GLU A 375 -17.88 -16.54 18.80
C GLU A 375 -17.67 -17.37 17.51
N LEU A 376 -18.78 -17.74 16.86
CA LEU A 376 -18.76 -18.32 15.52
C LEU A 376 -18.64 -17.22 14.46
N VAL A 377 -17.65 -17.33 13.59
CA VAL A 377 -17.39 -16.40 12.49
C VAL A 377 -17.65 -17.11 11.17
N SER A 378 -18.45 -16.46 10.33
CA SER A 378 -18.80 -16.98 9.01
C SER A 378 -17.65 -16.84 8.02
N GLY A 379 -17.33 -17.93 7.32
CA GLY A 379 -16.35 -17.99 6.24
C GLY A 379 -16.56 -19.26 5.42
N ARG A 380 -15.76 -19.46 4.35
CA ARG A 380 -15.92 -20.60 3.41
C ARG A 380 -15.93 -21.97 4.13
N GLY A 381 -15.29 -22.07 5.29
CA GLY A 381 -15.34 -23.24 6.17
C GLY A 381 -15.94 -23.04 7.56
N GLY A 382 -16.33 -21.82 7.95
CA GLY A 382 -16.69 -21.49 9.34
C GLY A 382 -15.50 -21.56 10.32
N SER A 383 -15.50 -20.73 11.36
CA SER A 383 -14.42 -20.68 12.36
C SER A 383 -14.94 -20.31 13.74
N LEU A 384 -14.33 -20.87 14.79
CA LEU A 384 -14.55 -20.49 16.19
C LEU A 384 -13.39 -19.60 16.67
N VAL A 385 -13.71 -18.48 17.33
CA VAL A 385 -12.71 -17.60 17.95
C VAL A 385 -13.09 -17.29 19.38
N ALA A 386 -12.10 -17.03 20.23
CA ALA A 386 -12.31 -16.51 21.58
C ALA A 386 -11.88 -15.04 21.60
N LYS A 387 -12.73 -14.15 22.10
CA LYS A 387 -12.52 -12.69 22.07
C LYS A 387 -12.60 -12.06 23.45
N TYR A 388 -11.68 -11.13 23.71
CA TYR A 388 -11.71 -10.19 24.81
C TYR A 388 -11.87 -8.77 24.24
N TYR A 389 -12.65 -7.92 24.91
CA TYR A 389 -12.88 -6.53 24.48
C TYR A 389 -12.50 -5.54 25.58
N THR A 390 -11.76 -4.50 25.22
CA THR A 390 -11.43 -3.37 26.11
C THR A 390 -11.49 -2.05 25.35
N ARG A 391 -11.70 -0.92 26.01
CA ARG A 391 -11.58 0.41 25.39
C ARG A 391 -10.14 0.89 25.33
N ASP A 392 -9.27 0.30 26.14
CA ASP A 392 -7.87 0.71 26.30
C ASP A 392 -6.92 -0.13 25.42
N LEU A 393 -6.06 0.55 24.65
CA LEU A 393 -5.10 -0.11 23.77
C LEU A 393 -3.95 -0.76 24.55
N GLY A 394 -3.43 -0.12 25.60
CA GLY A 394 -2.38 -0.67 26.46
C GLY A 394 -2.82 -1.99 27.09
N LYS A 395 -4.02 -2.02 27.66
CA LYS A 395 -4.65 -3.23 28.22
C LYS A 395 -4.83 -4.33 27.16
N ALA A 396 -5.25 -3.97 25.95
CA ALA A 396 -5.37 -4.93 24.85
C ALA A 396 -4.01 -5.55 24.48
N LEU A 397 -2.96 -4.74 24.44
CA LEU A 397 -1.60 -5.19 24.14
C LEU A 397 -1.00 -6.04 25.27
N ALA A 398 -1.27 -5.71 26.53
CA ALA A 398 -0.84 -6.47 27.71
C ALA A 398 -1.49 -7.87 27.75
N ILE A 399 -2.80 -7.95 27.53
CA ILE A 399 -3.51 -9.24 27.43
C ILE A 399 -2.98 -10.07 26.26
N ALA A 400 -2.70 -9.44 25.12
CA ALA A 400 -2.10 -10.14 24.01
C ALA A 400 -0.67 -10.62 24.33
N GLY A 401 0.13 -9.84 25.07
CA GLY A 401 1.43 -10.29 25.58
C GLY A 401 1.31 -11.52 26.47
N ARG A 402 0.35 -11.54 27.40
CA ARG A 402 0.07 -12.69 28.27
C ARG A 402 -0.30 -13.95 27.49
N LEU A 403 -1.16 -13.81 26.48
CA LEU A 403 -1.53 -14.93 25.59
C LEU A 403 -0.32 -15.43 24.76
N GLU A 404 0.57 -14.52 24.32
CA GLU A 404 1.81 -14.90 23.64
C GLU A 404 2.78 -15.66 24.56
N SER A 405 2.91 -15.24 25.82
CA SER A 405 3.70 -15.97 26.84
C SER A 405 3.17 -17.37 27.12
N ALA A 406 1.88 -17.61 26.90
CA ALA A 406 1.25 -18.93 26.95
C ALA A 406 1.42 -19.74 25.63
N GLY A 407 2.25 -19.28 24.70
CA GLY A 407 2.52 -19.96 23.43
C GLY A 407 1.38 -19.85 22.40
N LEU A 408 0.44 -18.91 22.59
CA LEU A 408 -0.68 -18.67 21.68
C LEU A 408 -0.38 -17.53 20.69
N ARG A 409 -1.20 -17.41 19.64
CA ARG A 409 -1.01 -16.39 18.58
C ARG A 409 -2.18 -15.39 18.53
N PRO A 410 -2.30 -14.47 19.51
CA PRO A 410 -3.42 -13.54 19.62
C PRO A 410 -3.41 -12.44 18.55
N ASN A 411 -4.57 -11.93 18.19
CA ASN A 411 -4.71 -10.82 17.24
C ASN A 411 -5.43 -9.67 17.92
N VAL A 412 -4.96 -8.44 17.69
CA VAL A 412 -5.61 -7.22 18.20
C VAL A 412 -6.17 -6.44 17.01
N LYS A 413 -7.43 -6.03 17.09
CA LYS A 413 -8.05 -5.15 16.09
C LYS A 413 -8.99 -4.14 16.73
N ARG A 414 -9.12 -2.96 16.11
CA ARG A 414 -10.15 -1.98 16.49
C ARG A 414 -11.54 -2.49 16.10
N SER A 415 -12.49 -2.37 17.01
CA SER A 415 -13.87 -2.83 16.90
C SER A 415 -14.79 -1.74 17.48
N GLY A 416 -15.12 -0.75 16.65
CA GLY A 416 -15.84 0.45 17.08
C GLY A 416 -15.03 1.25 18.13
N PRO A 417 -15.62 1.60 19.29
CA PRO A 417 -14.93 2.30 20.38
C PRO A 417 -14.04 1.38 21.24
N LYS A 418 -13.91 0.09 20.90
CA LYS A 418 -13.15 -0.91 21.66
C LYS A 418 -12.04 -1.53 20.80
N TYR A 419 -11.08 -2.18 21.45
CA TYR A 419 -10.13 -3.12 20.89
C TYR A 419 -10.57 -4.54 21.21
N ALA A 420 -10.56 -5.41 20.20
CA ALA A 420 -10.82 -6.83 20.33
C ALA A 420 -9.49 -7.59 20.28
N VAL A 421 -9.15 -8.31 21.35
CA VAL A 421 -8.06 -9.28 21.40
C VAL A 421 -8.67 -10.65 21.16
N TYR A 422 -8.15 -11.43 20.22
CA TYR A 422 -8.73 -12.74 19.92
C TYR A 422 -7.72 -13.79 19.49
N ILE A 423 -7.97 -15.04 19.86
CA ILE A 423 -7.24 -16.20 19.37
C ILE A 423 -8.08 -16.97 18.36
N ALA A 424 -7.42 -17.58 17.39
CA ALA A 424 -8.07 -18.27 16.27
C ALA A 424 -8.42 -19.72 16.62
N THR A 425 -9.20 -20.37 15.74
CA THR A 425 -9.64 -21.76 15.91
C THR A 425 -8.47 -22.71 16.17
N ALA A 426 -7.35 -22.57 15.46
CA ALA A 426 -6.20 -23.46 15.64
C ALA A 426 -5.63 -23.42 17.07
N ASP A 427 -5.51 -22.24 17.67
CA ASP A 427 -5.06 -22.10 19.06
C ASP A 427 -6.08 -22.67 20.05
N LEU A 428 -7.37 -22.46 19.79
CA LEU A 428 -8.44 -23.02 20.62
C LEU A 428 -8.50 -24.56 20.55
N MET A 429 -8.32 -25.16 19.38
CA MET A 429 -8.30 -26.62 19.24
C MET A 429 -7.08 -27.22 19.93
N ARG A 430 -5.90 -26.61 19.76
CA ARG A 430 -4.67 -27.01 20.48
C ARG A 430 -4.84 -26.95 22.00
N LEU A 431 -5.50 -25.90 22.52
CA LEU A 431 -5.83 -25.81 23.93
C LEU A 431 -6.83 -26.88 24.36
N ALA A 432 -7.89 -27.12 23.57
CA ALA A 432 -8.89 -28.14 23.87
C ALA A 432 -8.33 -29.57 23.83
N GLU A 433 -7.30 -29.83 23.02
CA GLU A 433 -6.60 -31.12 23.02
C GLU A 433 -5.84 -31.34 24.33
N GLN A 434 -5.28 -30.28 24.92
CA GLN A 434 -4.43 -30.34 26.11
C GLN A 434 -5.19 -30.17 27.44
N ASP A 435 -6.32 -29.46 27.42
CA ASP A 435 -7.08 -29.08 28.60
C ASP A 435 -8.54 -29.56 28.48
N GLY A 436 -8.92 -30.49 29.37
CA GLY A 436 -10.25 -31.11 29.39
C GLY A 436 -11.38 -30.14 29.73
N GLU A 437 -11.12 -29.11 30.55
CA GLU A 437 -12.12 -28.09 30.90
C GLU A 437 -12.37 -27.16 29.71
N ILE A 438 -11.31 -26.69 29.04
CA ILE A 438 -11.43 -25.91 27.80
C ILE A 438 -12.18 -26.72 26.73
N ARG A 439 -11.85 -28.01 26.57
CA ARG A 439 -12.54 -28.92 25.64
C ARG A 439 -14.03 -28.99 25.93
N LYS A 440 -14.40 -29.19 27.20
CA LYS A 440 -15.80 -29.29 27.65
C LYS A 440 -16.58 -28.01 27.39
N VAL A 441 -16.00 -26.84 27.71
CA VAL A 441 -16.63 -25.53 27.45
C VAL A 441 -16.89 -25.33 25.96
N ILE A 442 -15.90 -25.63 25.10
CA ILE A 442 -16.05 -25.50 23.65
C ILE A 442 -17.10 -26.49 23.11
N ALA A 443 -17.08 -27.74 23.56
CA ALA A 443 -18.03 -28.77 23.15
C ALA A 443 -19.48 -28.37 23.50
N LEU A 444 -19.70 -27.90 24.73
CA LEU A 444 -21.02 -27.43 25.20
C LEU A 444 -21.50 -26.22 24.38
N TYR A 445 -20.61 -25.27 24.10
CA TYR A 445 -20.93 -24.11 23.27
C TYR A 445 -21.33 -24.53 21.85
N LEU A 446 -20.56 -25.43 21.21
CA LEU A 446 -20.87 -25.90 19.86
C LEU A 446 -22.18 -26.69 19.82
N ALA A 447 -22.41 -27.57 20.79
CA ALA A 447 -23.67 -28.33 20.90
C ALA A 447 -24.89 -27.40 21.09
N GLU A 448 -24.76 -26.35 21.91
CA GLU A 448 -25.80 -25.34 22.09
C GLU A 448 -26.09 -24.61 20.77
N LYS A 449 -25.05 -24.27 19.99
CA LYS A 449 -25.22 -23.60 18.68
C LYS A 449 -25.82 -24.51 17.61
N VAL A 450 -25.56 -25.81 17.65
CA VAL A 450 -26.25 -26.80 16.77
C VAL A 450 -27.74 -26.89 17.13
N LYS A 451 -28.08 -26.94 18.42
CA LYS A 451 -29.47 -27.07 18.86
C LYS A 451 -30.28 -25.79 18.63
N ASN A 452 -29.77 -24.66 19.12
CA ASN A 452 -30.53 -23.41 19.28
C ASN A 452 -30.00 -22.24 18.43
N GLY A 453 -28.91 -22.41 17.68
CA GLY A 453 -28.32 -21.35 16.87
C GLY A 453 -29.16 -20.98 15.65
N THR A 454 -28.84 -19.84 15.03
CA THR A 454 -29.39 -19.46 13.71
C THR A 454 -28.98 -20.49 12.63
N PRO A 455 -29.68 -20.58 11.48
CA PRO A 455 -29.32 -21.54 10.41
C PRO A 455 -27.83 -21.51 10.04
N ARG A 456 -27.26 -20.31 9.99
CA ARG A 456 -25.83 -20.11 9.71
C ARG A 456 -24.91 -20.56 10.85
N GLN A 457 -25.31 -20.38 12.10
CA GLN A 457 -24.54 -20.86 13.26
C GLN A 457 -24.56 -22.38 13.35
N LYS A 458 -25.70 -23.02 13.06
CA LYS A 458 -25.83 -24.49 13.00
C LYS A 458 -24.86 -25.08 11.98
N GLU A 459 -24.91 -24.56 10.75
CA GLU A 459 -24.01 -24.99 9.66
C GLU A 459 -22.53 -24.85 10.04
N ILE A 460 -22.13 -23.74 10.68
CA ILE A 460 -20.75 -23.52 11.10
C ILE A 460 -20.36 -24.48 12.22
N ALA A 461 -21.20 -24.64 13.25
CA ALA A 461 -20.91 -25.49 14.39
C ALA A 461 -20.75 -26.96 13.97
N GLU A 462 -21.64 -27.46 13.11
CA GLU A 462 -21.54 -28.81 12.54
C GLU A 462 -20.27 -29.02 11.72
N LYS A 463 -19.90 -28.04 10.88
CA LYS A 463 -18.65 -28.10 10.10
C LYS A 463 -17.42 -28.15 11.01
N ILE A 464 -17.43 -27.45 12.14
CA ILE A 464 -16.31 -27.48 13.10
C ILE A 464 -16.25 -28.83 13.82
N LEU A 465 -17.37 -29.35 14.29
CA LEU A 465 -17.43 -30.66 14.95
C LEU A 465 -16.97 -31.78 14.02
N LYS A 466 -17.42 -31.79 12.75
CA LYS A 466 -17.00 -32.79 11.75
C LYS A 466 -15.50 -32.80 11.48
N ARG A 467 -14.83 -31.65 11.62
CA ARG A 467 -13.38 -31.52 11.38
C ARG A 467 -12.53 -31.89 12.60
N ASN A 468 -13.14 -31.97 13.78
CA ASN A 468 -12.43 -32.16 15.05
C ASN A 468 -13.09 -33.31 15.83
N PRO A 469 -12.85 -34.58 15.42
CA PRO A 469 -13.52 -35.74 16.02
C PRO A 469 -13.22 -35.94 17.51
N PHE A 470 -12.14 -35.35 18.03
CA PHE A 470 -11.75 -35.46 19.45
C PHE A 470 -12.78 -34.87 20.43
N PHE A 471 -13.76 -34.08 19.97
CA PHE A 471 -14.89 -33.67 20.80
C PHE A 471 -15.87 -34.82 21.11
N PHE A 472 -15.79 -35.93 20.37
CA PHE A 472 -16.63 -37.13 20.57
C PHE A 472 -15.90 -38.25 21.33
N HIS A 473 -14.61 -38.11 21.58
CA HIS A 473 -13.84 -39.06 22.38
C HIS A 473 -13.82 -38.59 23.84
N THR A 474 -14.64 -39.23 24.68
CA THR A 474 -14.49 -39.17 26.13
C THR A 474 -13.30 -40.02 26.53
N SER A 475 -12.26 -39.39 27.09
CA SER A 475 -11.30 -40.08 27.95
C SER A 475 -11.90 -40.24 29.34
#